data_AF-A0A820X3S3-F1
#
_entry.id   AF-A0A820X3S3-F1
#
_cell.length_a   1.000
_cell.length_b   1.000
_cell.length_c   1.000
_cell.angle_alpha   90.00
_cell.angle_beta   90.00
_cell.angle_gamma   90.00
#
_symmetry.space_group_name_H-M   'P 1'
#
loop_
_entity.id
_entity.type
_entity.pdbx_description
1 polymer ?
#
loop_
_entity_poly.entity_id
_entity_poly.type
_entity_poly.pdbx_seq_one_letter_code
_entity_poly.pdbx_strand_id
1 'polypeptide(L)' 'IAIGKLDINENSFTYGVISRRSTYRAGTRLFIRGIDNDGKVANFVETEQILQLDDVACSYVQNYADLNFEVQDNSIV' A
#
# COMPACT_ATOMS: atom_id res chain seq x y z
N ILE A 1 -8.66 2.36 7.83
CA ILE A 1 -8.13 3.64 8.34
C ILE A 1 -8.13 3.59 9.86
N ALA A 2 -7.07 4.04 10.49
CA ALA A 2 -6.99 4.25 11.93
C ALA A 2 -6.66 5.71 12.17
N ILE A 3 -7.28 6.34 13.16
CA ILE A 3 -7.03 7.73 13.56
C ILE A 3 -6.85 7.73 15.07
N GLY A 4 -5.83 8.44 15.55
CA GLY A 4 -5.54 8.57 16.96
C GLY A 4 -5.00 9.94 17.30
N LYS A 5 -4.92 10.21 18.60
CA LYS A 5 -4.23 11.36 19.16
C LYS A 5 -3.03 10.87 19.96
N LEU A 6 -1.96 11.64 19.98
CA LEU A 6 -0.75 11.34 20.72
C LEU A 6 -0.13 12.64 21.23
N ASP A 7 0.37 12.62 22.46
CA ASP A 7 1.12 13.72 23.04
C ASP A 7 2.61 13.37 23.05
N ILE A 8 3.45 14.21 22.43
CA ILE A 8 4.91 14.08 22.45
C ILE A 8 5.51 15.43 22.83
N ASN A 9 6.36 15.47 23.86
CA ASN A 9 7.01 16.69 24.33
C ASN A 9 6.02 17.87 24.52
N GLU A 10 4.89 17.62 25.19
CA GLU A 10 3.83 18.61 25.46
C GLU A 10 3.09 19.13 24.21
N ASN A 11 3.34 18.54 23.03
CA ASN A 11 2.60 18.84 21.80
C ASN A 11 1.60 17.72 21.51
N SER A 12 0.34 18.10 21.28
CA SER A 12 -0.73 17.17 20.91
C SER A 12 -0.84 17.04 19.40
N PHE A 13 -0.71 15.82 18.90
CA PHE A 13 -0.78 15.49 17.48
C PHE A 13 -2.03 14.66 17.19
N THR A 14 -2.63 14.86 16.03
CA THR A 14 -3.53 13.87 15.45
C THR A 14 -2.77 13.07 14.41
N TYR A 15 -2.83 11.74 14.48
CA TYR A 15 -2.21 10.87 13.50
C TYR A 15 -3.24 9.98 12.83
N GLY A 16 -2.98 9.62 11.58
CA GLY A 16 -3.79 8.71 10.79
C GLY A 16 -2.94 7.69 10.07
N VAL A 17 -3.42 6.46 9.96
CA VAL A 17 -2.83 5.42 9.12
C VAL A 17 -3.88 4.88 8.16
N ILE A 18 -3.56 4.92 6.87
CA ILE A 18 -4.43 4.45 5.79
C ILE A 18 -3.64 3.46 4.95
N SER A 19 -4.19 2.26 4.73
CA SER A 19 -3.68 1.34 3.72
C SER A 19 -4.70 1.20 2.59
N ARG A 20 -4.26 1.38 1.35
CA ARG A 20 -5.06 1.31 0.12
C ARG A 20 -4.56 0.13 -0.72
N ARG A 21 -5.45 -0.78 -1.10
CA ARG A 21 -5.13 -1.89 -2.01
C ARG A 21 -5.59 -1.56 -3.42
N SER A 22 -4.71 -1.71 -4.40
CA SER A 22 -5.02 -1.57 -5.82
C SER A 22 -6.05 -2.61 -6.28
N THR A 23 -6.99 -2.18 -7.12
CA THR A 23 -7.97 -3.06 -7.77
C THR A 23 -7.55 -3.54 -9.16
N TYR A 24 -6.48 -2.97 -9.74
CA TYR A 24 -6.04 -3.27 -11.10
C TYR A 24 -5.62 -4.73 -11.32
N ARG A 25 -4.93 -5.33 -10.34
CA ARG A 25 -4.55 -6.76 -10.33
C ARG A 25 -4.76 -7.37 -8.95
N ALA A 26 -6.00 -7.29 -8.46
CA ALA A 26 -6.39 -7.94 -7.21
C ALA A 26 -6.71 -9.42 -7.47
N GLY A 27 -6.15 -10.32 -6.68
CA GLY A 27 -6.42 -11.76 -6.78
C GLY A 27 -5.80 -12.52 -5.63
N THR A 28 -6.08 -13.81 -5.53
CA THR A 28 -5.35 -14.64 -4.57
C THR A 28 -3.91 -14.81 -5.06
N ARG A 29 -2.97 -14.90 -4.12
CA ARG A 29 -1.54 -15.08 -4.40
C ARG A 29 -1.21 -16.35 -5.20
N LEU A 30 -2.15 -17.28 -5.36
CA LEU A 30 -1.97 -18.50 -6.15
C LEU A 30 -2.27 -18.28 -7.63
N PHE A 31 -3.14 -17.33 -7.98
CA PHE A 31 -3.60 -17.12 -9.36
C PHE A 31 -3.07 -15.84 -9.99
N ILE A 32 -2.71 -14.83 -9.20
CA ILE A 32 -2.26 -13.53 -9.71
C ILE A 32 -0.95 -13.14 -9.01
N ARG A 33 0.14 -13.05 -9.78
CA ARG A 33 1.47 -12.60 -9.36
C ARG A 33 2.10 -11.73 -10.43
N GLY A 34 3.10 -10.94 -10.04
CA GLY A 34 3.97 -10.26 -10.96
C GLY A 34 3.38 -9.05 -11.64
N ILE A 35 4.09 -8.63 -12.67
CA ILE A 35 3.75 -7.48 -13.50
C ILE A 35 3.10 -7.96 -14.80
N ASP A 36 2.03 -7.31 -15.22
CA ASP A 36 1.42 -7.58 -16.53
C ASP A 36 2.04 -6.75 -17.65
N ASN A 37 1.55 -6.97 -18.87
CA ASN A 37 2.01 -6.26 -20.07
C ASN A 37 1.76 -4.75 -20.03
N ASP A 38 0.81 -4.28 -19.19
CA ASP A 38 0.51 -2.87 -18.97
C ASP A 38 1.29 -2.27 -17.78
N GLY A 39 2.21 -3.04 -17.20
CA GLY A 39 3.07 -2.63 -16.10
C GLY A 39 2.39 -2.62 -14.73
N LYS A 40 1.21 -3.22 -14.58
CA LYS A 40 0.47 -3.27 -13.32
C LYS A 40 0.98 -4.43 -12.48
N VAL A 41 1.36 -4.15 -11.24
CA VAL A 41 1.87 -5.17 -10.30
C VAL A 41 0.71 -5.78 -9.50
N ALA A 42 0.73 -7.11 -9.37
CA ALA A 42 -0.19 -7.86 -8.54
C ALA A 42 -0.14 -7.42 -7.06
N ASN A 43 -1.31 -7.44 -6.41
CA ASN A 43 -1.45 -7.22 -4.96
C ASN A 43 -0.78 -5.94 -4.44
N PHE A 44 -0.73 -4.87 -5.26
CA PHE A 44 -0.18 -3.58 -4.86
C PHE A 44 -0.96 -2.97 -3.70
N VAL A 45 -0.24 -2.57 -2.65
CA VAL A 45 -0.75 -1.87 -1.47
C VAL A 45 0.13 -0.66 -1.19
N GLU A 46 -0.51 0.47 -0.92
CA GLU A 46 0.12 1.69 -0.44
C GLU A 46 -0.33 1.95 1.00
N THR A 47 0.61 2.19 1.90
CA THR A 47 0.32 2.61 3.27
C THR A 47 0.82 4.04 3.49
N GLU A 48 -0.08 4.89 3.95
CA GLU A 48 0.16 6.30 4.22
C GLU A 48 0.02 6.56 5.73
N GLN A 49 1.02 7.21 6.30
CA GLN A 49 1.01 7.73 7.66
C GLN A 49 0.88 9.25 7.59
N ILE A 50 -0.12 9.81 8.26
CA ILE A 50 -0.44 11.23 8.25
C ILE A 50 -0.29 11.76 9.68
N LEU A 51 0.36 12.90 9.84
CA LEU A 51 0.44 13.63 11.11
C LEU A 51 -0.08 15.06 10.91
N GLN A 52 -0.90 15.52 11.84
CA GLN A 52 -1.41 16.88 11.91
C GLN A 52 -1.04 17.47 13.28
N LEU A 53 -0.34 18.61 13.25
CA LEU A 53 -0.07 19.48 14.39
C LEU A 53 -0.52 20.89 14.02
N ASP A 54 -1.51 21.43 14.70
CA ASP A 54 -2.09 22.75 14.42
C ASP A 54 -2.42 22.91 12.92
N ASP A 55 -1.74 23.83 12.23
CA ASP A 55 -1.91 24.11 10.79
C ASP A 55 -0.90 23.37 9.90
N VAL A 56 -0.02 22.54 10.48
CA VAL A 56 1.00 21.78 9.76
C VAL A 56 0.56 20.32 9.60
N ALA A 57 0.55 19.86 8.36
CA ALA A 57 0.31 18.47 8.00
C ALA A 57 1.56 17.87 7.34
N CYS A 58 1.89 16.63 7.67
CA CYS A 58 2.83 15.84 6.89
C CYS A 58 2.28 14.45 6.61
N SER A 59 2.74 13.88 5.50
CA SER A 59 2.37 12.54 5.06
C SER A 59 3.62 11.77 4.63
N TYR A 60 3.66 10.49 4.97
CA TYR A 60 4.69 9.55 4.55
C TYR A 60 4.05 8.31 3.94
N VAL A 61 4.41 8.01 2.70
CA VAL A 61 3.82 6.95 1.88
C VAL A 61 4.86 5.85 1.62
N GLN A 62 4.45 4.60 1.83
CA GLN A 62 5.24 3.40 1.53
C GLN A 62 4.44 2.43 0.67
N ASN A 63 5.10 1.86 -0.34
CA ASN A 63 4.50 0.92 -1.30
C ASN A 63 5.00 -0.51 -1.07
N TYR A 64 4.09 -1.47 -1.24
CA TYR A 64 4.38 -2.91 -1.23
C TYR A 64 3.62 -3.59 -2.37
N ALA A 65 4.27 -4.48 -3.12
CA ALA A 65 3.64 -5.20 -4.23
C ALA A 65 4.33 -6.54 -4.52
N ASP A 66 3.61 -7.48 -5.14
CA ASP A 66 4.16 -8.77 -5.57
C ASP A 66 4.89 -8.61 -6.92
N LEU A 67 6.20 -8.39 -6.88
CA LEU A 67 7.05 -8.20 -8.07
C LEU A 67 7.52 -9.50 -8.75
N ASN A 68 7.16 -10.68 -8.22
CA ASN A 68 7.61 -11.96 -8.76
C ASN A 68 7.09 -12.14 -10.18
N PHE A 69 7.97 -12.34 -11.18
CA PHE A 69 7.57 -12.63 -12.56
C PHE A 69 6.49 -13.72 -12.61
N GLU A 70 5.46 -13.46 -13.41
CA GLU A 70 4.47 -14.47 -13.77
C GLU A 70 5.22 -15.57 -14.53
N VAL A 71 5.30 -16.78 -13.97
CA VAL A 71 5.71 -17.94 -14.73
C VAL A 71 4.59 -18.16 -15.73
N GLN A 72 4.77 -17.70 -16.97
CA GLN A 72 3.95 -18.18 -18.08
C GLN A 72 4.12 -19.69 -18.09
N ASP A 73 3.04 -20.40 -17.78
CA ASP A 73 2.96 -21.84 -17.91
C ASP A 73 3.17 -22.13 -19.40
N ASN A 74 4.43 -22.40 -19.78
CA ASN A 74 4.78 -22.86 -21.10
C ASN A 74 4.23 -24.28 -21.22
N SER A 75 2.98 -24.37 -21.67
CA SER A 75 2.39 -25.55 -22.31
C SER A 75 2.64 -26.88 -21.59
N ILE A 76 1.68 -27.30 -20.76
CA ILE A 76 1.41 -28.74 -20.62
C ILE A 76 0.15 -29.03 -21.43
N VAL A 77 0.39 -29.38 -22.70
CA VAL A 77 -0.46 -30.30 -23.48
C VAL A 77 0.16 -31.67 -23.36
#